data_AF-A0A6V2H5K8-F1
#
_entry.id   AF-A0A6V2H5K8-F1
#
_cell.length_a   1.000
_cell.length_b   1.000
_cell.length_c   1.000
_cell.angle_alpha   90.00
_cell.angle_beta   90.00
_cell.angle_gamma   90.00
#
_symmetry.space_group_name_H-M   'P 1'
#
loop_
_entity.id
_entity.type
_entity.pdbx_description
1 polymer ?
#
loop_
_entity_poly.entity_id
_entity_poly.type
_entity_poly.pdbx_seq_one_letter_code
_entity_poly.pdbx_strand_id
1 'polypeptide(L)'
;MLGILANYLSLISRTLFSRRLAKEAGYYEKEVKENEGKLAKMKADGRDPYDIKKFEEVLGESYMMVPDSKARLKKALEDLSLFLKNNSNVLDPESESMSEAKSIVATHSENDKETNDVDETKLDDLEEGEDF
;
A
#
# COMPACT_ATOMS: atom_id res chain seq x y z
N MET A 1 -14.90 27.70 20.58
CA MET A 1 -15.86 27.00 19.69
C MET A 1 -15.28 26.75 18.30
N LEU A 2 -14.76 27.76 17.58
CA LEU A 2 -14.15 27.60 16.24
C LEU A 2 -12.98 26.59 16.18
N GLY A 3 -12.08 26.55 17.17
CA GLY A 3 -10.93 25.63 17.18
C GLY A 3 -11.30 24.15 17.32
N ILE A 4 -12.40 23.85 18.02
CA ILE A 4 -12.88 22.46 18.19
C ILE A 4 -13.40 21.92 16.86
N LEU A 5 -14.16 22.75 16.12
CA LEU A 5 -14.67 22.39 14.80
C LEU A 5 -13.54 22.16 13.78
N ALA A 6 -12.50 22.99 13.83
CA ALA A 6 -11.32 22.83 12.97
C ALA A 6 -10.59 21.50 13.23
N ASN A 7 -10.39 21.14 14.50
CA ASN A 7 -9.79 19.86 14.86
C ASN A 7 -10.64 18.67 14.44
N TYR A 8 -11.97 18.77 14.59
CA TYR A 8 -12.89 17.73 14.15
C TYR A 8 -12.86 17.52 12.63
N LEU A 9 -12.86 18.60 11.85
CA LEU A 9 -12.75 18.51 10.39
C LEU A 9 -11.39 17.94 9.94
N SER A 10 -10.31 18.31 10.64
CA SER A 10 -8.97 17.77 10.37
C SER A 10 -8.90 16.28 10.67
N LEU A 11 -9.50 15.82 11.77
CA LEU A 11 -9.61 14.40 12.10
C LEU A 11 -10.29 13.63 10.96
N ILE A 12 -11.48 14.07 10.55
CA ILE A 12 -12.25 13.42 9.48
C ILE A 12 -11.43 13.34 8.19
N SER A 13 -10.82 14.45 7.80
CA SER A 13 -10.06 14.54 6.54
C SER A 13 -8.87 13.58 6.52
N ARG A 14 -8.11 13.49 7.62
CA ARG A 14 -6.96 12.57 7.75
C ARG A 14 -7.39 11.10 7.78
N THR A 15 -8.48 10.80 8.47
CA THR A 15 -9.06 9.45 8.53
C THR A 15 -9.54 9.00 7.14
N LEU A 16 -10.25 9.85 6.40
CA LEU A 16 -10.72 9.55 5.05
C LEU A 16 -9.56 9.37 4.05
N PHE A 17 -8.55 10.25 4.13
CA PHE A 17 -7.37 10.15 3.30
C PHE A 17 -6.61 8.85 3.53
N SER A 18 -6.35 8.50 4.80
CA SER A 18 -5.69 7.24 5.18
C SER A 18 -6.46 6.02 4.68
N ARG A 19 -7.80 6.03 4.79
CA ARG A 19 -8.65 4.95 4.27
C ARG A 19 -8.56 4.77 2.77
N ARG A 20 -8.48 5.87 2.01
CA ARG A 20 -8.35 5.81 0.56
C ARG A 20 -7.01 5.18 0.17
N LEU A 21 -5.92 5.59 0.82
CA LEU A 21 -4.60 5.02 0.59
C LEU A 21 -4.52 3.54 1.00
N ALA A 22 -5.20 3.15 2.08
CA ALA A 22 -5.29 1.75 2.49
C ALA A 22 -5.96 0.88 1.42
N LYS A 23 -7.06 1.36 0.85
CA LYS A 23 -7.71 0.68 -0.28
C LYS A 23 -6.79 0.61 -1.49
N GLU A 24 -6.14 1.72 -1.86
CA GLU A 24 -5.21 1.80 -2.99
C GLU A 24 -4.06 0.79 -2.86
N ALA A 25 -3.38 0.76 -1.71
CA ALA A 25 -2.31 -0.21 -1.46
C ALA A 25 -2.82 -1.65 -1.55
N GLY A 26 -3.98 -1.94 -0.94
CA GLY A 26 -4.58 -3.28 -1.01
C GLY A 26 -5.02 -3.69 -2.42
N TYR A 27 -5.40 -2.74 -3.30
CA TYR A 27 -5.69 -3.03 -4.70
C TYR A 27 -4.43 -3.48 -5.44
N TYR A 28 -3.32 -2.77 -5.29
CA TYR A 28 -2.06 -3.13 -5.95
C TYR A 28 -1.50 -4.46 -5.44
N GLU A 29 -1.56 -4.72 -4.13
CA GLU A 29 -1.17 -6.02 -3.57
C GLU A 29 -2.02 -7.17 -4.14
N LYS A 30 -3.33 -6.95 -4.24
CA LYS A 30 -4.25 -7.94 -4.79
C LYS A 30 -3.96 -8.20 -6.28
N GLU A 31 -3.73 -7.15 -7.06
CA GLU A 31 -3.41 -7.25 -8.48
C GLU A 31 -2.12 -8.05 -8.71
N VAL A 32 -1.06 -7.76 -7.95
CA VAL A 32 0.18 -8.54 -7.98
C VAL A 32 -0.10 -10.01 -7.71
N LYS A 33 -0.80 -10.33 -6.62
CA LYS A 33 -1.12 -11.72 -6.24
C LYS A 33 -1.96 -12.45 -7.30
N GLU A 34 -2.93 -11.78 -7.90
CA GLU A 34 -3.73 -12.34 -8.99
C GLU A 34 -2.88 -12.61 -10.23
N ASN A 35 -1.96 -11.69 -10.55
CA ASN A 35 -1.07 -11.83 -11.71
C ASN A 35 0.00 -12.90 -11.47
N GLU A 36 0.56 -13.04 -10.27
CA GLU A 36 1.40 -14.19 -9.90
C GLU A 36 0.69 -15.52 -10.13
N GLY A 37 -0.58 -15.62 -9.71
CA GLY A 37 -1.40 -16.81 -9.93
C GLY A 37 -1.64 -17.09 -11.42
N LYS A 38 -1.87 -16.06 -12.22
CA LYS A 38 -1.99 -16.19 -13.69
C LYS A 38 -0.68 -16.66 -14.31
N LEU A 39 0.46 -16.09 -13.92
CA LEU A 39 1.77 -16.48 -14.42
C LEU A 39 2.09 -17.94 -14.09
N ALA A 40 1.84 -18.36 -12.84
CA ALA A 40 2.02 -19.76 -12.42
C ALA A 40 1.16 -20.71 -13.27
N LYS A 41 -0.08 -20.32 -13.56
CA LYS A 41 -0.96 -21.07 -14.45
C LYS A 41 -0.45 -21.11 -15.89
N MET A 42 0.04 -19.99 -16.44
CA MET A 42 0.63 -19.96 -17.79
C MET A 42 1.81 -20.92 -17.92
N LYS A 43 2.67 -20.98 -16.90
CA LYS A 43 3.79 -21.93 -16.82
C LYS A 43 3.30 -23.38 -16.75
N ALA A 44 2.31 -23.66 -15.91
CA ALA A 44 1.74 -25.00 -15.75
C ALA A 44 1.01 -25.50 -17.00
N ASP A 45 0.31 -24.61 -17.71
CA ASP A 45 -0.39 -24.91 -18.96
C ASP A 45 0.59 -25.09 -20.14
N GLY A 46 1.89 -24.85 -19.95
CA GLY A 46 2.91 -24.97 -21.00
C GLY A 46 2.71 -23.95 -22.13
N ARG A 47 2.31 -22.73 -21.78
CA ARG A 47 2.14 -21.65 -22.77
C ARG A 47 3.47 -21.29 -23.43
N ASP A 48 3.36 -20.56 -24.53
CA ASP A 48 4.51 -20.11 -25.29
C ASP A 48 5.52 -19.32 -24.41
N PRO A 49 6.83 -19.60 -24.50
CA PRO A 49 7.84 -18.93 -23.70
C PRO A 49 7.87 -17.41 -23.86
N TYR A 50 7.58 -16.90 -25.06
CA TYR A 50 7.53 -15.46 -25.32
C TYR A 50 6.34 -14.82 -24.59
N ASP A 51 5.17 -15.47 -24.60
CA ASP A 51 4.00 -15.00 -23.86
C ASP A 51 4.25 -14.98 -22.34
N ILE A 52 4.93 -16.00 -21.81
CA ILE A 52 5.31 -16.09 -20.39
C ILE A 52 6.27 -14.94 -20.04
N LYS A 53 7.35 -14.76 -20.81
CA LYS A 53 8.32 -13.69 -20.58
C LYS A 53 7.66 -12.32 -20.65
N LYS A 54 6.78 -12.10 -21.62
CA LYS A 54 6.08 -10.82 -21.75
C LYS A 54 5.16 -10.54 -20.55
N PHE A 55 4.50 -11.57 -20.03
CA PHE A 55 3.68 -11.42 -18.84
C PHE A 55 4.51 -11.19 -17.57
N GLU A 56 5.70 -11.78 -17.46
CA GLU A 56 6.65 -11.50 -16.37
C GLU A 56 7.09 -10.04 -16.34
N GLU A 57 7.39 -9.44 -17.49
CA GLU A 57 7.71 -8.01 -17.60
C GLU A 57 6.57 -7.13 -17.06
N VAL A 58 5.34 -7.42 -17.47
CA VAL A 58 4.13 -6.69 -17.01
C VAL A 58 3.89 -6.86 -15.50
N LEU A 59 4.15 -8.07 -14.98
CA LEU A 59 4.08 -8.31 -13.54
C LEU A 59 5.17 -7.53 -12.79
N GLY A 60 6.38 -7.43 -13.34
CA GLY A 60 7.46 -6.60 -12.82
C GLY A 60 7.06 -5.13 -12.68
N GLU A 61 6.41 -4.56 -13.69
CA GLU A 61 5.87 -3.19 -13.62
C GLU A 61 4.83 -3.04 -12.50
N SER A 62 4.00 -4.05 -12.28
CA SER A 62 2.98 -4.05 -11.22
C SER A 62 3.61 -4.06 -9.82
N TYR A 63 4.73 -4.79 -9.64
CA TYR A 63 5.50 -4.79 -8.40
C TYR A 63 6.01 -3.42 -8.01
N MET A 64 6.41 -2.60 -8.98
CA MET A 64 6.97 -1.26 -8.73
C MET A 64 5.95 -0.29 -8.09
N MET A 65 4.65 -0.57 -8.18
CA MET A 65 3.59 0.27 -7.61
C MET A 65 3.31 0.03 -6.13
N VAL A 66 3.59 -1.18 -5.64
CA VAL A 66 3.28 -1.58 -4.25
C VAL A 66 4.12 -0.79 -3.23
N PRO A 67 5.44 -0.59 -3.40
CA PRO A 67 6.25 0.15 -2.42
C PRO A 67 5.79 1.59 -2.23
N ASP A 68 5.52 2.33 -3.32
CA ASP A 68 5.11 3.74 -3.23
C ASP A 68 3.74 3.88 -2.55
N SER A 69 2.77 3.06 -2.93
CA SER A 69 1.43 3.08 -2.33
C SER A 69 1.46 2.77 -0.83
N LYS A 70 2.29 1.81 -0.41
CA LYS A 70 2.54 1.51 1.01
C LYS A 70 3.23 2.66 1.75
N ALA A 71 4.27 3.25 1.15
CA ALA A 71 4.98 4.38 1.74
C ALA A 71 4.07 5.59 1.96
N ARG A 72 3.20 5.90 0.98
CA ARG A 72 2.18 6.95 1.09
C ARG A 72 1.18 6.64 2.21
N LEU A 73 0.69 5.42 2.29
CA LEU A 73 -0.21 4.98 3.36
C LEU A 73 0.44 5.13 4.74
N LYS A 74 1.67 4.64 4.91
CA LYS A 74 2.42 4.73 6.15
C LYS A 74 2.55 6.18 6.64
N LYS A 75 2.96 7.09 5.74
CA LYS A 75 3.08 8.52 6.07
C LYS A 75 1.75 9.13 6.50
N ALA A 76 0.63 8.75 5.87
CA ALA A 76 -0.69 9.23 6.25
C ALA A 76 -1.13 8.70 7.63
N LEU A 77 -0.81 7.45 7.95
CA LEU A 77 -1.10 6.84 9.25
C LEU A 77 -0.25 7.44 10.37
N GLU A 78 1.02 7.75 10.11
CA GLU A 78 1.90 8.46 11.03
C GLU A 78 1.36 9.87 11.35
N ASP A 79 0.96 10.61 10.31
CA ASP A 79 0.34 11.93 10.46
C ASP A 79 -0.99 11.88 11.23
N LEU A 80 -1.85 10.91 10.94
CA LEU A 80 -3.10 10.68 11.70
C LEU A 80 -2.79 10.33 13.16
N SER A 81 -1.84 9.44 13.41
CA SER A 81 -1.45 9.01 14.77
C SER A 81 -0.90 10.18 15.59
N LEU A 82 -0.04 11.00 14.98
CA LEU A 82 0.50 12.21 15.59
C LEU A 82 -0.62 13.21 15.89
N PHE A 83 -1.55 13.40 14.97
CA PHE A 83 -2.70 14.28 15.16
C PHE A 83 -3.57 13.82 16.34
N LEU A 84 -3.89 12.53 16.43
CA LEU A 84 -4.67 11.94 17.54
C LEU A 84 -3.97 12.16 18.88
N LYS A 85 -2.65 11.92 18.94
CA LYS A 85 -1.85 12.12 20.15
C LYS A 85 -1.90 13.57 20.63
N ASN A 86 -1.66 14.52 19.71
CA ASN A 86 -1.57 15.94 20.01
C ASN A 86 -2.90 16.60 20.36
N ASN A 87 -4.03 15.99 19.99
CA ASN A 87 -5.36 16.55 20.20
C ASN A 87 -6.25 15.70 21.11
N SER A 88 -5.68 14.71 21.80
CA SER A 88 -6.40 13.77 22.68
C SER A 88 -7.20 14.43 23.81
N ASN A 89 -6.80 15.63 24.25
CA ASN A 89 -7.46 16.40 25.29
C ASN A 89 -8.64 17.26 24.78
N VAL A 90 -8.79 17.40 23.46
CA VAL A 90 -9.82 18.26 22.84
C VAL A 90 -10.82 17.43 22.01
N LEU A 91 -10.40 16.27 21.53
CA LEU A 91 -11.26 15.34 20.78
C LEU A 91 -12.09 14.51 21.75
N ASP A 92 -13.37 14.30 21.42
CA ASP A 92 -14.24 13.41 22.16
C ASP A 92 -13.83 11.94 21.90
N PRO A 93 -13.31 11.22 22.90
CA PRO A 93 -12.81 9.85 22.73
C PRO A 93 -13.90 8.84 22.34
N GLU A 94 -15.17 9.14 22.65
CA GLU A 94 -16.33 8.29 22.37
C GLU A 94 -16.97 8.60 21.00
N SER A 95 -16.46 9.59 20.28
CA SER A 95 -16.97 9.94 18.96
C SER A 95 -16.70 8.85 17.92
N GLU A 96 -17.64 8.68 16.99
CA GLU A 96 -17.50 7.74 15.88
C GLU A 96 -16.23 8.01 15.05
N SER A 97 -15.89 9.29 14.81
CA SER A 97 -14.68 9.68 14.10
C SER A 97 -13.39 9.25 14.82
N MET A 98 -13.37 9.26 16.17
CA MET A 98 -12.24 8.78 16.95
C MET A 98 -12.11 7.25 16.90
N SER A 99 -13.24 6.54 17.00
CA SER A 99 -13.26 5.07 16.87
C SER A 99 -12.74 4.64 15.50
N GLU A 100 -13.22 5.29 14.43
CA GLU A 100 -12.82 4.99 13.06
C GLU A 100 -11.33 5.30 12.80
N ALA A 101 -10.83 6.44 13.31
CA ALA A 101 -9.43 6.81 13.21
C ALA A 101 -8.51 5.80 13.92
N LYS A 102 -8.86 5.39 15.14
CA LYS A 102 -8.11 4.38 15.90
C LYS A 102 -8.12 3.02 15.20
N SER A 103 -9.27 2.61 14.65
CA SER A 103 -9.41 1.36 13.91
C SER A 103 -8.47 1.33 12.70
N ILE A 104 -8.47 2.38 11.87
CA ILE A 104 -7.59 2.47 10.69
C ILE A 104 -6.10 2.41 11.07
N VAL A 105 -5.70 3.14 12.12
CA VAL A 105 -4.31 3.11 12.63
C VAL A 105 -3.95 1.71 13.14
N ALA A 106 -4.81 1.08 13.94
CA ALA A 106 -4.55 -0.25 14.50
C ALA A 106 -4.37 -1.30 13.40
N THR A 107 -5.31 -1.38 12.45
CA THR A 107 -5.30 -2.37 11.36
C THR A 107 -4.03 -2.33 10.51
N HIS A 108 -3.39 -1.16 10.38
CA HIS A 108 -2.24 -0.98 9.49
C HIS A 108 -0.91 -0.78 10.22
N SER A 109 -0.91 -0.63 11.55
CA SER A 109 0.31 -0.57 12.37
C SER A 109 0.99 -1.94 12.57
N GLU A 110 0.27 -3.04 12.37
CA GLU A 110 0.80 -4.41 12.52
C GLU A 110 1.50 -4.93 11.26
N ASN A 111 1.20 -4.37 10.08
CA ASN A 111 1.72 -4.84 8.78
C ASN A 111 3.14 -4.34 8.45
N ASP A 112 3.68 -3.39 9.22
CA ASP A 112 4.97 -2.74 8.95
C ASP A 112 6.21 -3.54 9.40
N LYS A 113 6.03 -4.71 10.05
CA LYS A 113 7.16 -5.52 10.55
C LYS A 113 7.74 -6.50 9.54
N GLU A 114 7.12 -6.70 8.38
CA GLU A 114 7.43 -7.86 7.51
C GLU A 114 8.05 -7.53 6.15
N THR A 115 8.31 -6.26 5.81
CA THR A 115 8.88 -5.90 4.49
C THR A 115 10.08 -4.95 4.61
N ASN A 116 11.20 -5.43 5.15
CA ASN A 116 12.49 -4.75 5.08
C ASN A 116 13.57 -5.61 4.39
N ASP A 117 13.16 -6.53 3.52
CA ASP A 117 14.08 -7.27 2.66
C ASP A 117 13.56 -7.15 1.22
N VAL A 118 13.73 -5.96 0.64
CA VAL A 118 13.75 -5.86 -0.82
C VAL A 118 15.20 -6.13 -1.18
N ASP A 119 15.52 -7.41 -1.39
CA ASP A 119 16.71 -7.80 -2.12
C ASP A 119 16.61 -7.08 -3.47
N GLU A 120 17.54 -6.16 -3.70
CA GLU A 120 17.74 -5.54 -5.00
C GLU A 120 18.02 -6.68 -5.97
N THR A 121 16.98 -7.20 -6.63
CA THR A 121 17.17 -8.16 -7.71
C THR A 121 17.93 -7.43 -8.80
N LYS A 122 19.24 -7.66 -8.79
CA LYS A 122 20.22 -7.17 -9.74
C LYS A 122 19.68 -7.43 -11.13
N LEU A 123 19.39 -6.35 -11.84
CA LEU A 123 19.06 -6.34 -13.26
C LEU A 123 20.31 -6.54 -14.15
N ASP A 124 21.42 -7.02 -13.58
CA ASP A 124 22.73 -7.11 -14.24
C ASP A 124 22.88 -8.35 -15.14
N ASP A 125 21.93 -9.28 -15.15
CA ASP A 125 22.01 -10.54 -15.92
C ASP A 125 21.20 -10.53 -17.24
N LEU A 126 20.66 -9.38 -17.65
CA LEU A 126 20.10 -9.25 -19.00
C LEU A 126 21.24 -8.96 -19.99
N GLU A 127 21.85 -10.03 -20.51
CA GLU A 127 22.70 -9.93 -21.71
C GLU A 127 21.91 -9.22 -22.81
N GLU A 128 22.35 -8.01 -23.14
CA GLU A 128 21.91 -7.26 -24.31
C GLU A 128 22.22 -8.08 -25.55
N GLY A 129 21.17 -8.48 -26.26
CA GLY A 129 21.13 -8.72 -27.71
C GLY A 129 22.28 -9.52 -28.32
N GLU A 130 22.00 -10.76 -28.71
CA GLU A 130 22.56 -11.23 -29.97
C GLU A 130 21.52 -11.01 -31.08
N ASP A 131 21.90 -10.14 -32.01
CA ASP A 131 21.25 -9.88 -33.28
C ASP A 131 21.18 -11.17 -34.14
N PHE A 132 20.00 -11.40 -34.72
CA PHE A 132 19.61 -12.38 -35.77
C PHE A 132 19.35 -13.84 -35.38
#